data_AF-A0A368CBL5-F1
#
_entry.id   AF-A0A368CBL5-F1
#
_cell.length_a   1.000
_cell.length_b   1.000
_cell.length_c   1.000
_cell.angle_alpha   90.00
_cell.angle_beta   90.00
_cell.angle_gamma   90.00
#
_symmetry.space_group_name_H-M   'P 1'
#
loop_
_entity.id
_entity.type
_entity.pdbx_description
1 polymer ?
#
loop_
_entity_poly.entity_id
_entity_poly.type
_entity_poly.pdbx_seq_one_letter_code
_entity_poly.pdbx_strand_id
1 'polypeptide(L)'
;MLTELLNQSVQHNCNIADAKHAANFTLCTYLMKMREFCRWDNGYALTHMLSKEEIGEWVSKREALWEDIEQQDYQTLNIDDQQYDPFQTEQINSKLLPLGLVYSGGLGNHCVPHFFLAKLEAQHDYADHKVIISSDEYARDLTAPPAMTLGDTIFIRKQSIRRMLWEKAQEWRWHKIENAMSKAFSYYPFDDDIDAALDAMTSVELNSILLHEKGEIETGHRLGEEWKMLLTEVTDARVELMLRTIKDLYADTSVTLPALIESNNIASLHFFAGNMTALRKDLCPSFVTTYKAWCEGASLEYFSAWVLRSQQHWQQLTQALLAMQTSAPEALTKAIEGARF
;
A
#
# COMPACT_ATOMS: atom_id res chain seq x y z
N MET A 1 -18.38 -7.13 24.39
CA MET A 1 -18.34 -5.88 25.17
C MET A 1 -17.00 -5.16 25.06
N LEU A 2 -15.87 -5.68 25.58
CA LEU A 2 -14.56 -4.99 25.46
C LEU A 2 -14.12 -4.77 24.00
N THR A 3 -14.19 -5.81 23.17
CA THR A 3 -13.81 -5.73 21.74
C THR A 3 -14.71 -4.77 20.96
N GLU A 4 -16.00 -4.72 21.28
CA GLU A 4 -16.97 -3.88 20.55
C GLU A 4 -16.77 -2.39 20.84
N LEU A 5 -16.50 -2.04 22.10
CA LEU A 5 -16.14 -0.66 22.49
C LEU A 5 -14.82 -0.24 21.83
N LEU A 6 -13.82 -1.12 21.83
CA LEU A 6 -12.54 -0.83 21.18
C LEU A 6 -12.72 -0.63 19.66
N ASN A 7 -13.49 -1.50 19.00
CA ASN A 7 -13.81 -1.35 17.57
C ASN A 7 -14.43 0.02 17.29
N GLN A 8 -15.41 0.44 18.09
CA GLN A 8 -16.07 1.74 17.95
C GLN A 8 -15.09 2.90 18.17
N SER A 9 -14.24 2.85 19.19
CA SER A 9 -13.23 3.89 19.46
C SER A 9 -12.20 4.00 18.34
N VAL A 10 -11.72 2.87 17.81
CA VAL A 10 -10.78 2.89 16.68
C VAL A 10 -11.47 3.39 15.41
N GLN A 11 -12.69 2.93 15.12
CA GLN A 11 -13.45 3.41 13.97
C GLN A 11 -13.79 4.90 14.07
N HIS A 12 -14.00 5.43 15.28
CA HIS A 12 -14.19 6.87 15.49
C HIS A 12 -12.95 7.66 15.06
N ASN A 13 -11.76 7.23 15.45
CA ASN A 13 -10.51 7.84 14.98
C ASN A 13 -10.31 7.70 13.46
N CYS A 14 -10.70 6.57 12.88
CA CYS A 14 -10.71 6.39 11.41
C CYS A 14 -11.64 7.42 10.76
N ASN A 15 -12.85 7.60 11.30
CA ASN A 15 -13.83 8.56 10.77
C ASN A 15 -13.33 10.00 10.91
N ILE A 16 -12.64 10.37 11.99
CA ILE A 16 -12.02 11.70 12.13
C ILE A 16 -10.94 11.89 11.07
N ALA A 17 -10.08 10.89 10.85
CA ALA A 17 -9.03 10.98 9.83
C ALA A 17 -9.64 11.14 8.43
N ASP A 18 -10.65 10.34 8.11
CA ASP A 18 -11.36 10.45 6.84
C ASP A 18 -12.09 11.79 6.69
N ALA A 19 -12.79 12.27 7.72
CA ALA A 19 -13.46 13.57 7.69
C ALA A 19 -12.49 14.70 7.33
N LYS A 20 -11.29 14.69 7.93
CA LYS A 20 -10.25 15.72 7.69
C LYS A 20 -9.57 15.62 6.32
N HIS A 21 -9.56 14.44 5.69
CA HIS A 21 -8.66 14.18 4.56
C HIS A 21 -9.32 13.60 3.31
N ALA A 22 -10.57 13.12 3.37
CA ALA A 22 -11.24 12.53 2.21
C ALA A 22 -11.49 13.55 1.08
N ALA A 23 -11.63 14.84 1.42
CA ALA A 23 -11.75 15.93 0.45
C ALA A 23 -10.50 16.11 -0.45
N ASN A 24 -9.37 15.51 -0.10
CA ASN A 24 -8.16 15.54 -0.92
C ASN A 24 -8.24 14.63 -2.15
N PHE A 25 -9.23 13.73 -2.22
CA PHE A 25 -9.46 12.91 -3.41
C PHE A 25 -10.15 13.68 -4.52
N THR A 26 -9.83 13.34 -5.77
CA THR A 26 -10.67 13.75 -6.90
C THR A 26 -12.04 13.06 -6.77
N LEU A 27 -13.10 13.71 -7.29
CA LEU A 27 -14.48 13.22 -7.15
C LEU A 27 -14.64 11.76 -7.60
N CYS A 28 -14.03 11.36 -8.72
CA CYS A 28 -14.14 9.98 -9.22
C CYS A 28 -13.49 8.99 -8.24
N THR A 29 -12.29 9.29 -7.75
CA THR A 29 -11.58 8.46 -6.76
C THR A 29 -12.35 8.39 -5.45
N TYR A 30 -12.87 9.51 -4.98
CA TYR A 30 -13.70 9.60 -3.78
C TYR A 30 -14.93 8.68 -3.88
N LEU A 31 -15.70 8.78 -4.95
CA LEU A 31 -16.90 7.97 -5.15
C LEU A 31 -16.60 6.46 -5.25
N MET A 32 -15.49 6.09 -5.89
CA MET A 32 -15.06 4.68 -5.93
C MET A 32 -14.73 4.16 -4.54
N LYS A 33 -13.97 4.93 -3.75
CA LYS A 33 -13.63 4.58 -2.36
C LYS A 33 -14.87 4.50 -1.47
N MET A 34 -15.79 5.45 -1.56
CA MET A 34 -17.04 5.44 -0.78
C MET A 34 -17.90 4.22 -1.10
N ARG A 35 -17.98 3.82 -2.38
CA ARG A 35 -18.69 2.59 -2.79
C ARG A 35 -18.06 1.34 -2.18
N GLU A 36 -16.73 1.24 -2.17
CA GLU A 36 -16.03 0.12 -1.54
C GLU A 36 -16.24 0.12 -0.02
N PHE A 37 -16.11 1.29 0.61
CA PHE A 37 -16.24 1.42 2.05
C PHE A 37 -17.66 1.13 2.54
N CYS A 38 -18.69 1.56 1.79
CA CYS A 38 -20.08 1.15 1.99
C CYS A 38 -20.24 -0.37 2.00
N ARG A 39 -19.58 -1.07 1.07
CA ARG A 39 -19.61 -2.54 1.03
C ARG A 39 -18.99 -3.16 2.28
N TRP A 40 -17.84 -2.64 2.71
CA TRP A 40 -17.16 -3.10 3.92
C TRP A 40 -18.00 -2.85 5.18
N ASP A 41 -18.49 -1.62 5.36
CA ASP A 41 -19.23 -1.17 6.55
C ASP A 41 -20.53 -1.95 6.76
N ASN A 42 -21.18 -2.38 5.68
CA ASN A 42 -22.38 -3.23 5.74
C ASN A 42 -22.07 -4.75 5.79
N GLY A 43 -20.80 -5.16 5.75
CA GLY A 43 -20.42 -6.57 5.76
C GLY A 43 -20.81 -7.35 4.50
N TYR A 44 -20.99 -6.65 3.37
CA TYR A 44 -21.40 -7.29 2.12
C TYR A 44 -20.24 -8.05 1.45
N ALA A 45 -20.59 -9.15 0.78
CA ALA A 45 -19.67 -9.90 -0.08
C ALA A 45 -19.13 -9.01 -1.22
N LEU A 46 -17.91 -9.27 -1.70
CA LEU A 46 -17.27 -8.46 -2.74
C LEU A 46 -18.07 -8.39 -4.04
N THR A 47 -18.72 -9.50 -4.40
CA THR A 47 -19.59 -9.66 -5.57
C THR A 47 -20.97 -9.04 -5.40
N HIS A 48 -21.32 -8.54 -4.21
CA HIS A 48 -22.59 -7.89 -3.96
C HIS A 48 -22.73 -6.59 -4.79
N MET A 49 -23.84 -6.51 -5.51
CA MET A 49 -24.18 -5.36 -6.35
C MET A 49 -24.94 -4.33 -5.53
N LEU A 50 -24.24 -3.26 -5.16
CA LEU A 50 -24.84 -2.10 -4.50
C LEU A 50 -25.70 -1.28 -5.47
N SER A 51 -26.94 -0.97 -5.09
CA SER A 51 -27.80 -0.05 -5.82
C SER A 51 -27.37 1.41 -5.63
N LYS A 52 -27.88 2.31 -6.49
CA LYS A 52 -27.56 3.74 -6.38
C LYS A 52 -28.17 4.35 -5.12
N GLU A 53 -29.37 3.90 -4.76
CA GLU A 53 -30.13 4.34 -3.60
C GLU A 53 -29.41 3.94 -2.31
N GLU A 54 -28.96 2.68 -2.19
CA GLU A 54 -28.18 2.22 -1.02
C GLU A 54 -26.87 3.00 -0.85
N ILE A 55 -26.12 3.21 -1.94
CA ILE A 55 -24.89 3.99 -1.88
C ILE A 55 -25.20 5.44 -1.50
N GLY A 56 -26.21 6.05 -2.12
CA GLY A 56 -26.58 7.45 -1.87
C GLY A 56 -26.97 7.69 -0.42
N GLU A 57 -27.87 6.85 0.13
CA GLU A 57 -28.29 6.96 1.52
C GLU A 57 -27.13 6.75 2.51
N TRP A 58 -26.26 5.77 2.23
CA TRP A 58 -25.11 5.49 3.08
C TRP A 58 -24.08 6.63 3.03
N VAL A 59 -23.77 7.16 1.83
CA VAL A 59 -22.84 8.28 1.65
C VAL A 59 -23.34 9.51 2.38
N SER A 60 -24.62 9.87 2.24
CA SER A 60 -25.19 11.04 2.94
C SER A 60 -25.11 10.90 4.47
N LYS A 61 -25.35 9.69 5.01
CA LYS A 61 -25.18 9.45 6.46
C LYS A 61 -23.73 9.58 6.90
N ARG A 62 -22.79 9.07 6.09
CA ARG A 62 -21.36 9.12 6.37
C ARG A 62 -20.83 10.55 6.33
N GLU A 63 -21.23 11.33 5.34
CA GLU A 63 -20.85 12.74 5.20
C GLU A 63 -21.41 13.60 6.34
N ALA A 64 -22.68 13.40 6.73
CA ALA A 64 -23.26 14.08 7.89
C ALA A 64 -22.50 13.75 9.19
N LEU A 65 -22.10 12.49 9.39
CA LEU A 65 -21.25 12.10 10.52
C LEU A 65 -19.90 12.82 10.46
N TRP A 66 -19.27 12.90 9.28
CA TRP A 66 -17.98 13.56 9.12
C TRP A 66 -18.05 15.06 9.38
N GLU A 67 -19.09 15.75 8.93
CA GLU A 67 -19.33 17.17 9.24
C GLU A 67 -19.36 17.43 10.76
N ASP A 68 -19.95 16.51 11.54
CA ASP A 68 -20.06 16.64 13.00
C ASP A 68 -18.73 16.41 13.75
N ILE A 69 -17.78 15.67 13.16
CA ILE A 69 -16.57 15.21 13.87
C ILE A 69 -15.26 15.72 13.26
N GLU A 70 -15.28 16.34 12.09
CA GLU A 70 -14.08 16.79 11.36
C GLU A 70 -13.13 17.62 12.23
N GLN A 71 -13.70 18.48 13.08
CA GLN A 71 -12.94 19.40 13.94
C GLN A 71 -12.53 18.78 15.29
N GLN A 72 -12.83 17.50 15.54
CA GLN A 72 -12.45 16.83 16.77
C GLN A 72 -10.99 16.37 16.74
N ASP A 73 -10.38 16.31 17.92
CA ASP A 73 -9.09 15.65 18.10
C ASP A 73 -9.22 14.13 18.09
N TYR A 74 -8.15 13.43 17.72
CA TYR A 74 -8.09 11.98 17.82
C TYR A 74 -8.21 11.56 19.29
N GLN A 75 -9.07 10.58 19.55
CA GLN A 75 -9.40 10.14 20.89
C GLN A 75 -8.42 9.07 21.39
N THR A 76 -8.19 9.08 22.71
CA THR A 76 -7.43 8.02 23.37
C THR A 76 -8.21 6.70 23.34
N LEU A 77 -7.47 5.60 23.30
CA LEU A 77 -8.03 4.25 23.32
C LEU A 77 -8.00 3.69 24.74
N ASN A 78 -9.14 3.20 25.22
CA ASN A 78 -9.26 2.55 26.53
C ASN A 78 -9.10 1.04 26.38
N ILE A 79 -8.05 0.47 26.98
CA ILE A 79 -7.77 -0.97 26.98
C ILE A 79 -7.41 -1.38 28.41
N ASP A 80 -8.16 -2.30 29.00
CA ASP A 80 -7.99 -2.76 30.38
C ASP A 80 -7.88 -1.61 31.41
N ASP A 81 -8.80 -0.65 31.32
CA ASP A 81 -8.86 0.57 32.15
C ASP A 81 -7.63 1.48 32.05
N GLN A 82 -6.77 1.28 31.04
CA GLN A 82 -5.65 2.16 30.71
C GLN A 82 -5.94 2.97 29.44
N GLN A 83 -5.51 4.23 29.45
CA GLN A 83 -5.63 5.14 28.31
C GLN A 83 -4.34 5.14 27.49
N TYR A 84 -4.48 4.98 26.19
CA TYR A 84 -3.38 5.06 25.23
C TYR A 84 -3.64 6.19 24.23
N ASP A 85 -2.58 6.92 23.90
CA ASP A 85 -2.60 7.80 22.73
C ASP A 85 -2.74 6.93 21.46
N PRO A 86 -3.55 7.31 20.47
CA PRO A 86 -3.83 6.45 19.32
C PRO A 86 -2.60 6.16 18.44
N PHE A 87 -1.50 6.91 18.57
CA PHE A 87 -0.26 6.64 17.85
C PHE A 87 0.71 5.73 18.63
N GLN A 88 0.36 5.34 19.86
CA GLN A 88 1.14 4.40 20.68
C GLN A 88 0.97 2.94 20.25
N THR A 89 1.15 2.67 18.95
CA THR A 89 0.89 1.38 18.29
C THR A 89 1.59 0.20 18.99
N GLU A 90 2.85 0.34 19.40
CA GLU A 90 3.59 -0.73 20.09
C GLU A 90 2.97 -1.07 21.46
N GLN A 91 2.64 -0.05 22.25
CA GLN A 91 2.10 -0.22 23.59
C GLN A 91 0.69 -0.80 23.54
N ILE A 92 -0.13 -0.36 22.59
CA ILE A 92 -1.45 -0.93 22.32
C ILE A 92 -1.33 -2.40 21.90
N ASN A 93 -0.45 -2.72 20.95
CA ASN A 93 -0.27 -4.09 20.48
C ASN A 93 0.30 -5.03 21.55
N SER A 94 1.05 -4.53 22.54
CA SER A 94 1.48 -5.35 23.69
C SER A 94 0.31 -5.95 24.47
N LYS A 95 -0.88 -5.31 24.41
CA LYS A 95 -2.13 -5.79 25.01
C LYS A 95 -2.98 -6.60 24.04
N LEU A 96 -3.03 -6.19 22.78
CA LEU A 96 -3.94 -6.77 21.78
C LEU A 96 -3.43 -8.07 21.15
N LEU A 97 -2.12 -8.19 20.89
CA LEU A 97 -1.56 -9.38 20.23
C LEU A 97 -1.85 -10.68 21.02
N PRO A 98 -1.71 -10.74 22.36
CA PRO A 98 -2.10 -11.91 23.14
C PRO A 98 -3.59 -12.29 23.03
N LEU A 99 -4.44 -11.34 22.65
CA LEU A 99 -5.89 -11.54 22.46
C LEU A 99 -6.24 -11.93 21.01
N GLY A 100 -5.26 -12.10 20.14
CA GLY A 100 -5.48 -12.38 18.72
C GLY A 100 -5.96 -11.16 17.92
N LEU A 101 -5.63 -9.96 18.38
CA LEU A 101 -5.97 -8.68 17.74
C LEU A 101 -4.69 -7.92 17.38
N VAL A 102 -4.76 -7.10 16.33
CA VAL A 102 -3.69 -6.18 15.93
C VAL A 102 -4.27 -4.82 15.62
N TYR A 103 -3.56 -3.79 16.08
CA TYR A 103 -3.85 -2.40 15.84
C TYR A 103 -2.69 -1.72 15.12
N SER A 104 -2.98 -0.70 14.32
CA SER A 104 -1.97 0.28 13.90
C SER A 104 -2.60 1.66 13.87
N GLY A 105 -1.87 2.63 14.43
CA GLY A 105 -2.12 4.06 14.28
C GLY A 105 -0.83 4.74 13.86
N GLY A 106 -0.75 5.19 12.60
CA GLY A 106 0.47 5.72 12.01
C GLY A 106 0.18 6.81 10.98
N LEU A 107 1.24 7.40 10.42
CA LEU A 107 1.14 8.43 9.39
C LEU A 107 1.50 7.82 8.03
N GLY A 108 0.64 8.00 7.04
CA GLY A 108 0.87 7.63 5.66
C GLY A 108 1.42 8.79 4.83
N ASN A 109 1.15 8.74 3.53
CA ASN A 109 1.53 9.78 2.58
C ASN A 109 0.95 11.14 2.96
N HIS A 110 1.73 12.21 2.78
CA HIS A 110 1.39 13.58 3.18
C HIS A 110 1.02 13.72 4.67
N CYS A 111 1.56 12.85 5.52
CA CYS A 111 1.29 12.80 6.95
C CYS A 111 -0.19 12.62 7.32
N VAL A 112 -0.97 11.97 6.44
CA VAL A 112 -2.37 11.61 6.73
C VAL A 112 -2.38 10.47 7.75
N PRO A 113 -3.06 10.62 8.89
CA PRO A 113 -3.19 9.54 9.86
C PRO A 113 -4.01 8.38 9.31
N HIS A 114 -3.57 7.17 9.64
CA HIS A 114 -4.25 5.92 9.31
C HIS A 114 -4.40 5.05 10.55
N PHE A 115 -5.62 4.56 10.77
CA PHE A 115 -5.95 3.70 11.87
C PHE A 115 -6.60 2.40 11.37
N PHE A 116 -6.26 1.29 12.00
CA PHE A 116 -7.05 0.08 11.84
C PHE A 116 -6.97 -0.82 13.07
N LEU A 117 -8.00 -1.65 13.21
CA LEU A 117 -8.04 -2.75 14.16
C LEU A 117 -8.52 -3.99 13.42
N ALA A 118 -7.83 -5.10 13.63
CA ALA A 118 -8.13 -6.33 12.92
C ALA A 118 -7.79 -7.57 13.74
N LYS A 119 -8.26 -8.72 13.27
CA LYS A 119 -7.86 -10.02 13.77
C LYS A 119 -6.44 -10.34 13.33
N LEU A 120 -5.60 -10.73 14.30
CA LEU A 120 -4.25 -11.23 14.04
C LEU A 120 -4.35 -12.59 13.33
N GLU A 121 -3.72 -12.71 12.16
CA GLU A 121 -3.58 -13.98 11.44
C GLU A 121 -2.22 -14.63 11.72
N ALA A 122 -1.13 -13.85 11.61
CA ALA A 122 0.22 -14.35 11.86
C ALA A 122 1.17 -13.25 12.32
N GLN A 123 2.22 -13.64 13.03
CA GLN A 123 3.34 -12.79 13.40
C GLN A 123 4.64 -13.54 13.06
N HIS A 124 5.59 -12.83 12.45
CA HIS A 124 6.93 -13.33 12.19
C HIS A 124 7.95 -12.29 12.68
N ASP A 125 8.86 -12.71 13.54
CA ASP A 125 9.95 -11.88 14.05
C ASP A 125 11.23 -12.24 13.28
N TYR A 126 11.81 -11.25 12.61
CA TYR A 126 13.11 -11.35 11.92
C TYR A 126 14.18 -10.60 12.73
N ALA A 127 15.45 -10.71 12.32
CA ALA A 127 16.55 -10.09 13.05
C ALA A 127 16.49 -8.55 13.05
N ASP A 128 15.95 -7.96 11.99
CA ASP A 128 15.96 -6.53 11.69
C ASP A 128 14.56 -5.91 11.55
N HIS A 129 13.51 -6.72 11.49
CA HIS A 129 12.13 -6.24 11.37
C HIS A 129 11.11 -7.26 11.89
N LYS A 130 9.88 -6.80 12.11
CA LYS A 130 8.72 -7.60 12.48
C LYS A 130 7.68 -7.57 11.39
N VAL A 131 7.04 -8.70 11.09
CA VAL A 131 5.92 -8.77 10.15
C VAL A 131 4.67 -9.22 10.89
N ILE A 132 3.61 -8.42 10.82
CA ILE A 132 2.31 -8.74 11.39
C ILE A 132 1.28 -8.81 10.26
N ILE A 133 0.63 -9.96 10.12
CA ILE A 133 -0.40 -10.20 9.11
C ILE A 133 -1.76 -10.21 9.80
N SER A 134 -2.68 -9.37 9.33
CA SER A 134 -4.07 -9.33 9.78
C SER A 134 -5.03 -9.92 8.74
N SER A 135 -6.16 -10.43 9.23
CA SER A 135 -7.23 -11.04 8.41
C SER A 135 -8.46 -10.14 8.35
N ASP A 136 -9.38 -10.29 9.31
CA ASP A 136 -10.66 -9.58 9.37
C ASP A 136 -10.49 -8.19 10.00
N GLU A 137 -10.86 -7.12 9.29
CA GLU A 137 -10.78 -5.76 9.81
C GLU A 137 -12.07 -5.38 10.53
N TYR A 138 -11.93 -4.96 11.78
CA TYR A 138 -13.01 -4.52 12.66
C TYR A 138 -13.19 -3.00 12.68
N ALA A 139 -12.13 -2.27 12.34
CA ALA A 139 -12.15 -0.83 12.09
C ALA A 139 -11.12 -0.49 11.02
N ARG A 140 -11.45 0.45 10.13
CA ARG A 140 -10.54 0.97 9.10
C ARG A 140 -10.96 2.36 8.62
N ASP A 141 -9.99 3.06 8.06
CA ASP A 141 -10.22 4.26 7.25
C ASP A 141 -10.85 3.91 5.88
N LEU A 142 -11.40 4.94 5.23
CA LEU A 142 -11.83 4.94 3.83
C LEU A 142 -10.71 4.42 2.93
N THR A 143 -9.48 4.92 3.16
CA THR A 143 -8.28 4.41 2.49
C THR A 143 -7.66 3.31 3.32
N ALA A 144 -7.72 2.08 2.80
CA ALA A 144 -7.13 0.91 3.44
C ALA A 144 -5.93 0.40 2.65
N PRO A 145 -4.72 0.95 2.89
CA PRO A 145 -3.52 0.46 2.23
C PRO A 145 -3.28 -1.02 2.60
N PRO A 146 -2.85 -1.86 1.65
CA PRO A 146 -2.69 -3.30 1.85
C PRO A 146 -1.54 -3.64 2.80
N ALA A 147 -0.56 -2.75 2.87
CA ALA A 147 0.60 -2.85 3.73
C ALA A 147 1.05 -1.45 4.15
N MET A 148 1.64 -1.38 5.34
CA MET A 148 2.32 -0.19 5.84
C MET A 148 3.47 -0.60 6.75
N THR A 149 4.56 0.17 6.69
CA THR A 149 5.69 0.02 7.60
C THR A 149 5.68 1.14 8.64
N LEU A 150 5.74 0.78 9.93
CA LEU A 150 5.88 1.71 11.05
C LEU A 150 7.11 1.34 11.88
N GLY A 151 8.15 2.17 11.82
CA GLY A 151 9.47 1.81 12.32
C GLY A 151 9.97 0.55 11.61
N ASP A 152 10.32 -0.48 12.38
CA ASP A 152 10.76 -1.77 11.85
C ASP A 152 9.62 -2.82 11.80
N THR A 153 8.35 -2.40 11.94
CA THR A 153 7.20 -3.30 11.87
C THR A 153 6.42 -3.11 10.58
N ILE A 154 6.34 -4.18 9.78
CA ILE A 154 5.51 -4.27 8.58
C ILE A 154 4.15 -4.83 8.97
N PHE A 155 3.09 -4.07 8.72
CA PHE A 155 1.71 -4.50 8.84
C PHE A 155 1.19 -4.90 7.47
N ILE A 156 0.73 -6.14 7.31
CA ILE A 156 0.11 -6.65 6.09
C ILE A 156 -1.37 -6.91 6.38
N ARG A 157 -2.25 -6.32 5.58
CA ARG A 157 -3.71 -6.37 5.74
C ARG A 157 -4.35 -7.25 4.68
N LYS A 158 -4.55 -8.53 4.99
CA LYS A 158 -5.02 -9.53 4.00
C LYS A 158 -6.39 -9.20 3.43
N GLN A 159 -7.34 -8.73 4.24
CA GLN A 159 -8.64 -8.30 3.73
C GLN A 159 -8.53 -7.07 2.81
N SER A 160 -7.63 -6.12 3.12
CA SER A 160 -7.35 -4.98 2.24
C SER A 160 -6.71 -5.41 0.92
N ILE A 161 -5.77 -6.36 0.93
CA ILE A 161 -5.20 -6.95 -0.30
C ILE A 161 -6.32 -7.57 -1.15
N ARG A 162 -7.15 -8.41 -0.54
CA ARG A 162 -8.26 -9.08 -1.24
C ARG A 162 -9.22 -8.08 -1.88
N ARG A 163 -9.55 -6.99 -1.17
CA ARG A 163 -10.40 -5.90 -1.66
C ARG A 163 -9.76 -5.13 -2.81
N MET A 164 -8.47 -4.79 -2.71
CA MET A 164 -7.72 -4.15 -3.79
C MET A 164 -7.70 -5.02 -5.06
N LEU A 165 -7.43 -6.33 -4.92
CA LEU A 165 -7.42 -7.25 -6.05
C LEU A 165 -8.79 -7.31 -6.74
N TRP A 166 -9.87 -7.28 -5.96
CA TRP A 166 -11.22 -7.22 -6.49
C TRP A 166 -11.52 -5.93 -7.24
N GLU A 167 -11.07 -4.77 -6.75
CA GLU A 167 -11.21 -3.50 -7.48
C GLU A 167 -10.50 -3.56 -8.84
N LYS A 168 -9.27 -4.08 -8.88
CA LYS A 168 -8.51 -4.27 -10.12
C LYS A 168 -9.19 -5.28 -11.07
N ALA A 169 -9.76 -6.36 -10.52
CA ALA A 169 -10.49 -7.35 -11.31
C ALA A 169 -11.77 -6.76 -11.93
N GLN A 170 -12.51 -5.94 -11.19
CA GLN A 170 -13.68 -5.23 -11.71
C GLN A 170 -13.31 -4.24 -12.82
N GLU A 171 -12.26 -3.44 -12.61
CA GLU A 171 -11.76 -2.50 -13.62
C GLU A 171 -11.39 -3.24 -14.91
N TRP A 172 -10.65 -4.34 -14.80
CA TRP A 172 -10.29 -5.16 -15.95
C TRP A 172 -11.53 -5.75 -16.64
N ARG A 173 -12.50 -6.29 -15.91
CA ARG A 173 -13.73 -6.86 -16.50
C ARG A 173 -14.55 -5.84 -17.28
N TRP A 174 -14.52 -4.58 -16.86
CA TRP A 174 -15.21 -3.48 -17.54
C TRP A 174 -14.55 -3.13 -18.87
N HIS A 175 -13.22 -3.00 -18.88
CA HIS A 175 -12.49 -2.52 -20.06
C HIS A 175 -12.04 -3.65 -21.00
N LYS A 176 -11.82 -4.86 -20.47
CA LYS A 176 -11.28 -6.04 -21.15
C LYS A 176 -10.00 -5.77 -21.96
N ILE A 177 -9.20 -4.79 -21.51
CA ILE A 177 -7.92 -4.46 -22.13
C ILE A 177 -6.89 -5.48 -21.68
N GLU A 178 -6.23 -6.14 -22.64
CA GLU A 178 -5.06 -6.95 -22.35
C GLU A 178 -3.91 -6.07 -21.86
N ASN A 179 -3.51 -6.28 -20.62
CA ASN A 179 -2.40 -5.61 -19.96
C ASN A 179 -1.71 -6.56 -18.97
N ALA A 180 -0.67 -6.09 -18.29
CA ALA A 180 0.07 -6.90 -17.32
C ALA A 180 -0.83 -7.46 -16.20
N MET A 181 -1.76 -6.67 -15.67
CA MET A 181 -2.68 -7.12 -14.64
C MET A 181 -3.63 -8.22 -15.15
N SER A 182 -4.14 -8.10 -16.38
CA SER A 182 -4.96 -9.16 -16.99
C SER A 182 -4.19 -10.47 -17.17
N LYS A 183 -2.89 -10.40 -17.48
CA LYS A 183 -2.02 -11.58 -17.55
C LYS A 183 -1.77 -12.19 -16.18
N ALA A 184 -1.75 -11.39 -15.11
CA ALA A 184 -1.71 -11.93 -13.75
C ALA A 184 -3.01 -12.67 -13.43
N PHE A 185 -4.17 -12.07 -13.74
CA PHE A 185 -5.47 -12.68 -13.50
C PHE A 185 -5.69 -13.99 -14.27
N SER A 186 -5.10 -14.19 -15.45
CA SER A 186 -5.24 -15.44 -16.20
C SER A 186 -4.61 -16.67 -15.52
N TYR A 187 -3.82 -16.49 -14.45
CA TYR A 187 -3.30 -17.60 -13.64
C TYR A 187 -4.29 -18.07 -12.56
N TYR A 188 -5.43 -17.40 -12.40
CA TYR A 188 -6.41 -17.67 -11.35
C TYR A 188 -7.81 -17.88 -11.97
N PRO A 189 -8.68 -18.67 -11.32
CA PRO A 189 -9.97 -19.08 -11.89
C PRO A 189 -11.06 -18.00 -11.77
N PHE A 190 -10.76 -16.74 -12.13
CA PHE A 190 -11.71 -15.63 -11.98
C PHE A 190 -13.02 -15.86 -12.72
N ASP A 191 -12.99 -16.55 -13.86
CA ASP A 191 -14.17 -16.84 -14.68
C ASP A 191 -15.08 -17.93 -14.08
N ASP A 192 -14.51 -18.83 -13.26
CA ASP A 192 -15.23 -19.97 -12.66
C ASP A 192 -15.67 -19.67 -11.22
N ASP A 193 -14.75 -19.18 -10.39
CA ASP A 193 -14.95 -18.91 -8.97
C ASP A 193 -14.14 -17.68 -8.53
N ILE A 194 -14.84 -16.54 -8.42
CA ILE A 194 -14.25 -15.26 -8.05
C ILE A 194 -13.66 -15.31 -6.63
N ASP A 195 -14.36 -15.95 -5.69
CA ASP A 195 -13.92 -15.95 -4.29
C ASP A 195 -12.67 -16.82 -4.13
N ALA A 196 -12.64 -18.01 -4.75
CA ALA A 196 -11.46 -18.86 -4.75
C ALA A 196 -10.27 -18.20 -5.49
N ALA A 197 -10.52 -17.51 -6.60
CA ALA A 197 -9.48 -16.78 -7.34
C ALA A 197 -8.89 -15.64 -6.50
N LEU A 198 -9.73 -14.86 -5.82
CA LEU A 198 -9.30 -13.78 -4.94
C LEU A 198 -8.51 -14.32 -3.74
N ASP A 199 -8.93 -15.43 -3.14
CA ASP A 199 -8.23 -16.04 -2.01
C ASP A 199 -6.85 -16.55 -2.44
N ALA A 200 -6.78 -17.29 -3.56
CA ALA A 200 -5.53 -17.80 -4.11
C ALA A 200 -4.56 -16.66 -4.48
N MET A 201 -5.04 -15.64 -5.19
CA MET A 201 -4.22 -14.50 -5.58
C MET A 201 -3.80 -13.67 -4.36
N THR A 202 -4.67 -13.48 -3.37
CA THR A 202 -4.32 -12.78 -2.11
C THR A 202 -3.18 -13.51 -1.40
N SER A 203 -3.26 -14.84 -1.28
CA SER A 203 -2.22 -15.63 -0.65
C SER A 203 -0.86 -15.53 -1.37
N VAL A 204 -0.86 -15.49 -2.70
CA VAL A 204 0.37 -15.37 -3.50
C VAL A 204 0.93 -13.95 -3.45
N GLU A 205 0.10 -12.95 -3.75
CA GLU A 205 0.55 -11.55 -3.88
C GLU A 205 0.85 -10.89 -2.54
N LEU A 206 0.38 -11.45 -1.41
CA LEU A 206 0.86 -11.08 -0.08
C LEU A 206 2.39 -11.12 -0.01
N ASN A 207 3.01 -12.14 -0.61
CA ASN A 207 4.47 -12.25 -0.62
C ASN A 207 5.11 -11.16 -1.50
N SER A 208 4.53 -10.82 -2.65
CA SER A 208 5.03 -9.71 -3.49
C SER A 208 4.98 -8.38 -2.75
N ILE A 209 3.91 -8.12 -2.00
CA ILE A 209 3.76 -6.91 -1.19
C ILE A 209 4.77 -6.92 -0.03
N LEU A 210 4.90 -8.05 0.66
CA LEU A 210 5.88 -8.19 1.74
C LEU A 210 7.33 -7.96 1.25
N LEU A 211 7.67 -8.46 0.07
CA LEU A 211 8.99 -8.24 -0.53
C LEU A 211 9.25 -6.75 -0.82
N HIS A 212 8.22 -6.02 -1.26
CA HIS A 212 8.30 -4.57 -1.46
C HIS A 212 8.59 -3.83 -0.15
N GLU A 213 7.81 -4.10 0.91
CA GLU A 213 8.02 -3.48 2.23
C GLU A 213 9.40 -3.81 2.81
N LYS A 214 9.88 -5.06 2.66
CA LYS A 214 11.24 -5.45 3.04
C LYS A 214 12.30 -4.67 2.27
N GLY A 215 12.11 -4.51 0.95
CA GLY A 215 12.99 -3.71 0.11
C GLY A 215 13.03 -2.25 0.53
N GLU A 216 11.89 -1.69 0.94
CA GLU A 216 11.79 -0.32 1.43
C GLU A 216 12.55 -0.09 2.74
N ILE A 217 12.48 -1.05 3.68
CA ILE A 217 13.25 -1.03 4.94
C ILE A 217 14.75 -1.11 4.63
N GLU A 218 15.16 -2.12 3.86
CA GLU A 218 16.57 -2.36 3.51
C GLU A 218 17.17 -1.15 2.80
N THR A 219 16.43 -0.58 1.85
CA THR A 219 16.86 0.63 1.12
C THR A 219 16.88 1.85 2.02
N GLY A 220 15.90 2.01 2.90
CA GLY A 220 15.87 3.07 3.90
C GLY A 220 17.11 3.03 4.81
N HIS A 221 17.50 1.85 5.29
CA HIS A 221 18.72 1.67 6.08
C HIS A 221 20.00 2.02 5.31
N ARG A 222 20.08 1.63 4.03
CA ARG A 222 21.22 1.96 3.16
C ARG A 222 21.37 3.44 2.89
N LEU A 223 20.26 4.14 2.69
CA LEU A 223 20.24 5.58 2.39
C LEU A 223 20.42 6.44 3.65
N GLY A 224 20.04 5.92 4.82
CA GLY A 224 20.28 6.55 6.11
C GLY A 224 19.49 7.84 6.32
N GLU A 225 19.93 8.62 7.32
CA GLU A 225 19.22 9.82 7.77
C GLU A 225 19.27 10.96 6.75
N GLU A 226 20.33 11.04 5.94
CA GLU A 226 20.49 12.06 4.90
C GLU A 226 19.34 12.06 3.90
N TRP A 227 18.82 10.87 3.55
CA TRP A 227 17.68 10.75 2.66
C TRP A 227 16.36 11.20 3.30
N LYS A 228 16.17 10.91 4.59
CA LYS A 228 15.00 11.39 5.33
C LYS A 228 15.02 12.91 5.47
N MET A 229 16.19 13.49 5.74
CA MET A 229 16.36 14.94 5.76
C MET A 229 16.04 15.55 4.39
N LEU A 230 16.57 14.98 3.31
CA LEU A 230 16.25 15.43 1.95
C LEU A 230 14.74 15.44 1.66
N LEU A 231 14.04 14.33 1.98
CA LEU A 231 12.58 14.26 1.80
C LEU A 231 11.82 15.27 2.66
N THR A 232 12.35 15.65 3.83
CA THR A 232 11.72 16.62 4.73
C THR A 232 11.97 18.08 4.30
N GLU A 233 13.11 18.34 3.66
CA GLU A 233 13.53 19.68 3.26
C GLU A 233 13.00 20.09 1.88
N VAL A 234 12.67 19.13 1.02
CA VAL A 234 12.09 19.42 -0.30
C VAL A 234 10.67 19.97 -0.13
N THR A 235 10.45 21.18 -0.60
CA THR A 235 9.15 21.86 -0.51
C THR A 235 8.25 21.61 -1.72
N ASP A 236 8.79 21.06 -2.81
CA ASP A 236 8.05 20.76 -4.02
C ASP A 236 7.51 19.31 -3.98
N ALA A 237 6.19 19.17 -3.93
CA ALA A 237 5.52 17.88 -3.83
C ALA A 237 5.80 16.93 -5.02
N ARG A 238 6.07 17.47 -6.22
CA ARG A 238 6.41 16.64 -7.38
C ARG A 238 7.82 16.06 -7.22
N VAL A 239 8.76 16.86 -6.75
CA VAL A 239 10.13 16.39 -6.48
C VAL A 239 10.13 15.37 -5.34
N GLU A 240 9.41 15.61 -4.26
CA GLU A 240 9.24 14.64 -3.17
C GLU A 240 8.70 13.30 -3.70
N LEU A 241 7.65 13.34 -4.54
CA LEU A 241 7.06 12.15 -5.14
C LEU A 241 8.06 11.41 -6.05
N MET A 242 8.87 12.14 -6.83
CA MET A 242 9.93 11.54 -7.67
C MET A 242 11.00 10.88 -6.81
N LEU A 243 11.45 11.50 -5.72
CA LEU A 243 12.41 10.91 -4.79
C LEU A 243 11.88 9.63 -4.15
N ARG A 244 10.64 9.64 -3.64
CA ARG A 244 9.99 8.42 -3.12
C ARG A 244 9.93 7.33 -4.17
N THR A 245 9.56 7.68 -5.41
CA THR A 245 9.50 6.73 -6.52
C THR A 245 10.87 6.12 -6.85
N ILE A 246 11.95 6.89 -6.76
CA ILE A 246 13.33 6.39 -6.96
C ILE A 246 13.69 5.40 -5.85
N LYS A 247 13.34 5.71 -4.59
CA LYS A 247 13.54 4.79 -3.46
C LYS A 247 12.79 3.48 -3.69
N ASP A 248 11.54 3.53 -4.14
CA ASP A 248 10.73 2.34 -4.44
C ASP A 248 11.34 1.51 -5.57
N LEU A 249 11.81 2.16 -6.64
CA LEU A 249 12.48 1.47 -7.76
C LEU A 249 13.78 0.82 -7.31
N TYR A 250 14.53 1.46 -6.41
CA TYR A 250 15.74 0.88 -5.83
C TYR A 250 15.43 -0.32 -4.92
N ALA A 251 14.41 -0.20 -4.07
CA ALA A 251 13.91 -1.28 -3.22
C ALA A 251 13.47 -2.49 -4.04
N ASP A 252 12.65 -2.25 -5.06
CA ASP A 252 12.09 -3.32 -5.88
C ASP A 252 13.13 -4.03 -6.75
N THR A 253 14.14 -3.31 -7.22
CA THR A 253 15.25 -3.93 -7.97
C THR A 253 16.29 -4.60 -7.07
N SER A 254 16.31 -4.26 -5.79
CA SER A 254 17.20 -4.89 -4.80
C SER A 254 16.60 -6.14 -4.16
N VAL A 255 15.28 -6.16 -3.93
CA VAL A 255 14.62 -7.22 -3.15
C VAL A 255 13.48 -7.87 -3.92
N THR A 256 12.47 -7.10 -4.32
CA THR A 256 11.22 -7.63 -4.89
C THR A 256 11.45 -8.44 -6.17
N LEU A 257 11.97 -7.80 -7.22
CA LEU A 257 12.15 -8.41 -8.52
C LEU A 257 13.15 -9.58 -8.51
N PRO A 258 14.32 -9.49 -7.84
CA PRO A 258 15.21 -10.64 -7.68
C PRO A 258 14.49 -11.87 -7.10
N ALA A 259 13.75 -11.69 -5.99
CA ALA A 259 13.05 -12.78 -5.32
C ALA A 259 11.89 -13.36 -6.16
N LEU A 260 11.15 -12.51 -6.87
CA LEU A 260 10.09 -12.98 -7.78
C LEU A 260 10.64 -13.78 -8.97
N ILE A 261 11.80 -13.39 -9.50
CA ILE A 261 12.46 -14.13 -10.59
C ILE A 261 13.05 -15.45 -10.07
N GLU A 262 13.74 -15.44 -8.93
CA GLU A 262 14.33 -16.65 -8.33
C GLU A 262 13.27 -17.70 -8.00
N SER A 263 12.12 -17.27 -7.48
CA SER A 263 10.98 -18.16 -7.20
C SER A 263 10.20 -18.57 -8.45
N ASN A 264 10.56 -18.07 -9.64
CA ASN A 264 9.88 -18.30 -10.90
C ASN A 264 8.36 -18.02 -10.83
N ASN A 265 7.97 -17.01 -10.05
CA ASN A 265 6.57 -16.68 -9.85
C ASN A 265 6.07 -15.75 -10.96
N ILE A 266 5.73 -16.36 -12.10
CA ILE A 266 5.32 -15.67 -13.33
C ILE A 266 4.08 -14.78 -13.10
N ALA A 267 3.10 -15.27 -12.33
CA ALA A 267 1.89 -14.51 -12.01
C ALA A 267 2.24 -13.21 -11.26
N SER A 268 3.10 -13.29 -10.24
CA SER A 268 3.53 -12.11 -9.48
C SER A 268 4.42 -11.16 -10.29
N LEU A 269 5.19 -11.63 -11.28
CA LEU A 269 5.90 -10.74 -12.20
C LEU A 269 4.92 -9.91 -13.05
N HIS A 270 3.83 -10.52 -13.52
CA HIS A 270 2.75 -9.81 -14.19
C HIS A 270 2.02 -8.85 -13.23
N PHE A 271 1.77 -9.27 -11.99
CA PHE A 271 1.16 -8.44 -10.95
C PHE A 271 2.01 -7.20 -10.65
N PHE A 272 3.32 -7.36 -10.47
CA PHE A 272 4.28 -6.27 -10.30
C PHE A 272 4.21 -5.29 -11.49
N ALA A 273 4.31 -5.80 -12.71
CA ALA A 273 4.24 -4.98 -13.92
C ALA A 273 2.90 -4.24 -14.07
N GLY A 274 1.80 -4.87 -13.62
CA GLY A 274 0.47 -4.27 -13.60
C GLY A 274 0.30 -3.18 -12.55
N ASN A 275 1.11 -3.19 -11.48
CA ASN A 275 1.11 -2.15 -10.43
C ASN A 275 2.13 -1.02 -10.67
N MET A 276 2.96 -1.10 -11.71
CA MET A 276 3.84 0.01 -12.09
C MET A 276 3.03 1.25 -12.47
N THR A 277 3.11 2.28 -11.62
CA THR A 277 2.43 3.58 -11.82
C THR A 277 2.98 4.32 -13.04
N ALA A 278 2.25 5.34 -13.49
CA ALA A 278 2.70 6.18 -14.60
C ALA A 278 4.07 6.82 -14.33
N LEU A 279 4.28 7.34 -13.11
CA LEU A 279 5.56 7.94 -12.74
C LEU A 279 6.71 6.92 -12.69
N ARG A 280 6.46 5.71 -12.16
CA ARG A 280 7.46 4.64 -12.18
C ARG A 280 7.85 4.24 -13.61
N LYS A 281 6.90 4.22 -14.54
CA LYS A 281 7.15 3.95 -15.96
C LYS A 281 7.87 5.10 -16.67
N ASP A 282 7.59 6.36 -16.28
CA ASP A 282 8.30 7.54 -16.80
C ASP A 282 9.75 7.60 -16.35
N LEU A 283 10.02 7.27 -15.08
CA LEU A 283 11.37 7.22 -14.55
C LEU A 283 12.15 5.98 -15.02
N CYS A 284 11.45 4.88 -15.27
CA CYS A 284 12.04 3.58 -15.64
C CYS A 284 11.47 3.01 -16.96
N PRO A 285 11.59 3.73 -18.11
CA PRO A 285 11.06 3.25 -19.39
C PRO A 285 11.71 1.94 -19.87
N SER A 286 12.95 1.63 -19.45
CA SER A 286 13.59 0.37 -19.78
C SER A 286 12.89 -0.85 -19.16
N PHE A 287 12.19 -0.69 -18.04
CA PHE A 287 11.34 -1.77 -17.48
C PHE A 287 10.26 -2.16 -18.47
N VAL A 288 9.58 -1.16 -19.07
CA VAL A 288 8.48 -1.41 -20.03
C VAL A 288 8.99 -2.20 -21.23
N THR A 289 10.16 -1.82 -21.75
CA THR A 289 10.79 -2.52 -22.88
C THR A 289 11.21 -3.95 -22.50
N THR A 290 11.82 -4.13 -21.32
CA THR A 290 12.28 -5.43 -20.83
C THR A 290 11.13 -6.37 -20.57
N TYR A 291 10.08 -5.90 -19.89
CA TYR A 291 8.87 -6.65 -19.62
C TYR A 291 8.17 -7.09 -20.91
N LYS A 292 8.12 -6.20 -21.91
CA LYS A 292 7.58 -6.53 -23.23
C LYS A 292 8.39 -7.63 -23.92
N ALA A 293 9.72 -7.50 -23.96
CA ALA A 293 10.59 -8.52 -24.56
C ALA A 293 10.44 -9.89 -23.88
N TRP A 294 10.34 -9.91 -22.54
CA TRP A 294 10.06 -11.13 -21.78
C TRP A 294 8.70 -11.73 -22.14
N CYS A 295 7.65 -10.91 -22.25
CA CYS A 295 6.34 -11.37 -22.73
C CYS A 295 6.37 -11.92 -24.17
N GLU A 296 7.33 -11.49 -24.99
CA GLU A 296 7.52 -11.91 -26.38
C GLU A 296 8.49 -13.10 -26.53
N GLY A 297 8.95 -13.66 -25.41
CA GLY A 297 9.74 -14.90 -25.39
C GLY A 297 11.21 -14.73 -25.00
N ALA A 298 11.65 -13.55 -24.57
CA ALA A 298 12.95 -13.41 -23.92
C ALA A 298 12.97 -14.19 -22.59
N SER A 299 14.13 -14.75 -22.23
CA SER A 299 14.25 -15.60 -21.05
C SER A 299 14.23 -14.83 -19.74
N LEU A 300 14.05 -15.51 -18.61
CA LEU A 300 14.13 -14.87 -17.30
C LEU A 300 15.54 -14.36 -17.00
N GLU A 301 16.59 -14.98 -17.54
CA GLU A 301 17.97 -14.49 -17.41
C GLU A 301 18.14 -13.11 -18.07
N TYR A 302 17.45 -12.84 -19.17
CA TYR A 302 17.41 -11.51 -19.78
C TYR A 302 16.79 -10.48 -18.83
N PHE A 303 15.70 -10.86 -18.15
CA PHE A 303 15.05 -10.01 -17.14
C PHE A 303 15.98 -9.81 -15.92
N SER A 304 16.58 -10.88 -15.39
CA SER A 304 17.54 -10.80 -14.28
C SER A 304 18.73 -9.88 -14.59
N ALA A 305 19.27 -9.95 -15.81
CA ALA A 305 20.34 -9.07 -16.26
C ALA A 305 19.91 -7.59 -16.30
N TRP A 306 18.65 -7.31 -16.64
CA TRP A 306 18.10 -5.96 -16.51
C TRP A 306 17.96 -5.54 -15.05
N VAL A 307 17.47 -6.41 -14.16
CA VAL A 307 17.31 -6.11 -12.73
C VAL A 307 18.64 -5.68 -12.11
N LEU A 308 19.74 -6.40 -12.39
CA LEU A 308 21.07 -6.05 -11.90
C LEU A 308 21.54 -4.66 -12.37
N ARG A 309 21.31 -4.32 -13.64
CA ARG A 309 21.65 -2.98 -14.16
C ARG A 309 20.78 -1.90 -13.56
N SER A 310 19.49 -2.17 -13.38
CA SER A 310 18.54 -1.23 -12.77
C SER A 310 18.90 -0.96 -11.31
N GLN A 311 19.24 -1.99 -10.54
CA GLN A 311 19.70 -1.85 -9.16
C GLN A 311 20.94 -0.94 -9.07
N GLN A 312 21.96 -1.20 -9.89
CA GLN A 312 23.18 -0.38 -9.93
C GLN A 312 22.86 1.07 -10.32
N HIS A 313 21.95 1.28 -11.26
CA HIS A 313 21.53 2.61 -11.68
C HIS A 313 20.87 3.40 -10.54
N TRP A 314 19.88 2.82 -9.85
CA TRP A 314 19.20 3.52 -8.76
C TRP A 314 20.11 3.76 -7.55
N GLN A 315 21.04 2.84 -7.27
CA GLN A 315 22.08 3.04 -6.28
C GLN A 315 22.97 4.25 -6.62
N GLN A 316 23.43 4.36 -7.87
CA GLN A 316 24.26 5.49 -8.30
C GLN A 316 23.49 6.80 -8.28
N LEU A 317 22.23 6.81 -8.72
CA LEU A 317 21.41 8.01 -8.72
C LEU A 317 21.13 8.52 -7.30
N THR A 318 20.73 7.64 -6.39
CA THR A 318 20.48 8.03 -4.99
C THR A 318 21.74 8.60 -4.32
N GLN A 319 22.91 7.98 -4.56
CA GLN A 319 24.20 8.51 -4.09
C GLN A 319 24.53 9.89 -4.70
N ALA A 320 24.28 10.07 -6.00
CA ALA A 320 24.51 11.36 -6.67
C ALA A 320 23.59 12.46 -6.12
N LEU A 321 22.31 12.15 -5.87
CA LEU A 321 21.35 13.10 -5.29
C LEU A 321 21.76 13.53 -3.88
N LEU A 322 22.19 12.60 -3.03
CA LEU A 322 22.71 12.93 -1.69
C LEU A 322 23.99 13.77 -1.76
N ALA A 323 24.90 13.45 -2.69
CA ALA A 323 26.14 14.20 -2.88
C ALA A 323 25.94 15.64 -3.38
N MET A 324 24.78 15.98 -3.95
CA MET A 324 24.46 17.36 -4.33
C MET A 324 24.27 18.29 -3.14
N GLN A 325 23.98 17.75 -1.94
CA GLN A 325 23.76 18.51 -0.70
C GLN A 325 22.81 19.70 -0.89
N THR A 326 21.73 19.49 -1.65
CA THR A 326 20.75 20.52 -1.95
C THR A 326 19.35 19.93 -1.99
N SER A 327 18.39 20.67 -1.43
CA SER A 327 16.95 20.42 -1.54
C SER A 327 16.28 21.28 -2.62
N ALA A 328 17.07 21.99 -3.45
CA ALA A 328 16.55 22.89 -4.48
C ALA A 328 15.78 22.10 -5.57
N PRO A 329 14.46 22.35 -5.77
CA PRO A 329 13.62 21.57 -6.66
C PRO A 329 14.12 21.52 -8.11
N GLU A 330 14.61 22.64 -8.65
CA GLU A 330 15.11 22.71 -10.03
C GLU A 330 16.34 21.83 -10.26
N ALA A 331 17.28 21.84 -9.31
CA ALA A 331 18.50 21.06 -9.40
C ALA A 331 18.20 19.56 -9.32
N LEU A 332 17.36 19.15 -8.36
CA LEU A 332 16.92 17.77 -8.19
C LEU A 332 16.11 17.28 -9.39
N THR A 333 15.15 18.07 -9.88
CA THR A 333 14.36 17.72 -11.06
C THR A 333 15.26 17.47 -12.26
N LYS A 334 16.21 18.37 -12.53
CA LYS A 334 17.16 18.23 -13.64
C LYS A 334 18.02 16.95 -13.51
N ALA A 335 18.49 16.65 -12.31
CA ALA A 335 19.27 15.44 -12.04
C ALA A 335 18.45 14.17 -12.28
N ILE A 336 17.22 14.12 -11.76
CA ILE A 336 16.33 12.97 -11.88
C ILE A 336 15.86 12.77 -13.33
N GLU A 337 15.36 13.81 -13.99
CA GLU A 337 14.86 13.70 -15.37
C GLU A 337 15.97 13.38 -16.37
N GLY A 338 17.21 13.80 -16.08
CA GLY A 338 18.41 13.45 -16.84
C GLY A 338 18.90 12.01 -16.61
N ALA A 339 18.36 11.32 -15.60
CA ALA A 339 18.75 9.98 -15.19
C ALA A 339 17.60 8.96 -15.33
N ARG A 340 16.60 9.20 -16.20
CA ARG A 340 15.60 8.16 -16.54
C ARG A 340 16.30 6.91 -17.08
N PHE A 341 15.83 5.73 -16.65
CA PHE A 341 16.42 4.41 -16.97
C PHE A 341 15.57 3.59 -17.93
#